data_AF-A0A851H1I8-F1
#
_entry.id   AF-A0A851H1I8-F1
#
_cell.length_a   1.000
_cell.length_b   1.000
_cell.length_c   1.000
_cell.angle_alpha   90.00
_cell.angle_beta   90.00
_cell.angle_gamma   90.00
#
_symmetry.space_group_name_H-M   'P 1'
#
loop_
_entity.id
_entity.type
_entity.pdbx_description
1 polymer ?
#
loop_
_entity_poly.entity_id
_entity_poly.type
_entity_poly.pdbx_seq_one_letter_code
_entity_poly.pdbx_strand_id
1 'polypeptide(L)'
;MSVPAHLPASDDSIHVDLREVIHALSDALDLVGIDDVAHGKRVGIMAWHCALVLQRSRQQADFLFDLGLLHDIGVSSTRTHQHLVSKFDWAGSQQHCQDGARLLAGFAPLAAMVEPVRYHHTPWETLSGLDLPLEVAEQANLIYLVDRVDAMAAAYYQGGELLMHTAAIRERIASYRGSHFAPQLVDAFLQASRAEAFWLQLEPRGIAGMLHDRRSQRHPCTATNTQLKQLATLFSRIVDAKSPFTARHSQGVAGLSRWLAERAGLSPGRCDQLEIAALLHDLGKLRVPDEILDKPGRLDAHERSLINAHSFETYQILRHISGFEEIACWAAYHHEEPDGHGYPFHLSAASMSLEARILRVADIFQALAQDRPYRAGLSAAQVLTTLQEFAAHGRIDPEILAIAAQDMSGAMAGALPVASTH
;
A
#
# COMPACT_ATOMS: atom_id res chain seq x y z
N MET A 1 -7.35 -45.50 32.63
CA MET A 1 -7.15 -45.16 31.21
C MET A 1 -7.26 -43.66 31.11
N SER A 2 -6.12 -43.02 30.98
CA SER A 2 -5.94 -41.58 31.17
C SER A 2 -6.32 -40.82 29.91
N VAL A 3 -7.07 -39.74 30.12
CA VAL A 3 -7.39 -38.72 29.11
C VAL A 3 -6.06 -38.13 28.59
N PRO A 4 -5.83 -38.03 27.27
CA PRO A 4 -4.65 -37.37 26.76
C PRO A 4 -4.72 -35.87 27.08
N ALA A 5 -3.61 -35.37 27.61
CA ALA A 5 -3.37 -33.98 27.96
C ALA A 5 -3.64 -33.04 26.77
N HIS A 6 -4.13 -31.84 27.09
CA HIS A 6 -4.18 -30.68 26.21
C HIS A 6 -2.94 -30.62 25.31
N LEU A 7 -3.17 -30.71 24.00
CA LEU A 7 -2.22 -30.20 23.01
C LEU A 7 -1.96 -28.71 23.32
N PRO A 8 -0.70 -28.25 23.33
CA PRO A 8 -0.43 -26.82 23.45
C PRO A 8 -1.12 -26.08 22.29
N ALA A 9 -1.65 -24.89 22.57
CA ALA A 9 -2.15 -23.99 21.53
C ALA A 9 -1.11 -23.90 20.40
N SER A 10 -1.55 -24.11 19.16
CA SER A 10 -0.72 -23.83 18.00
C SER A 10 -0.20 -22.40 18.11
N ASP A 11 1.09 -22.21 17.88
CA ASP A 11 1.67 -20.88 17.78
C ASP A 11 1.14 -20.25 16.50
N ASP A 12 0.00 -19.55 16.60
CA ASP A 12 -0.68 -18.88 15.49
C ASP A 12 0.04 -17.57 15.08
N SER A 13 1.29 -17.37 15.50
CA SER A 13 2.10 -16.23 15.09
C SER A 13 2.54 -16.37 13.63
N ILE A 14 2.37 -15.31 12.84
CA ILE A 14 2.87 -15.32 11.45
C ILE A 14 4.31 -14.81 11.46
N HIS A 15 5.21 -15.62 10.91
CA HIS A 15 6.57 -15.21 10.63
C HIS A 15 6.67 -14.69 9.20
N VAL A 16 6.63 -13.36 9.04
CA VAL A 16 6.70 -12.71 7.72
C VAL A 16 7.99 -11.90 7.62
N ASP A 17 8.63 -11.90 6.45
CA ASP A 17 9.73 -10.97 6.17
C ASP A 17 9.17 -9.56 5.93
N LEU A 18 9.52 -8.62 6.82
CA LEU A 18 9.09 -7.22 6.72
C LEU A 18 9.41 -6.61 5.35
N ARG A 19 10.52 -6.99 4.71
CA ARG A 19 10.90 -6.47 3.39
C ARG A 19 10.03 -7.03 2.28
N GLU A 20 9.57 -8.28 2.41
CA GLU A 20 8.62 -8.87 1.47
C GLU A 20 7.29 -8.13 1.54
N VAL A 21 6.84 -7.76 2.75
CA VAL A 21 5.67 -6.91 2.94
C VAL A 21 5.87 -5.54 2.31
N ILE A 22 6.99 -4.86 2.57
CA ILE A 22 7.28 -3.56 1.96
C ILE A 22 7.27 -3.65 0.43
N HIS A 23 7.87 -4.70 -0.14
CA HIS A 23 7.94 -4.89 -1.59
C HIS A 23 6.56 -5.16 -2.19
N ALA A 24 5.78 -6.07 -1.61
CA ALA A 24 4.41 -6.31 -2.05
C ALA A 24 3.55 -5.06 -1.91
N LEU A 25 3.64 -4.35 -0.80
CA LEU A 25 2.85 -3.13 -0.61
C LEU A 25 3.34 -1.96 -1.50
N SER A 26 4.60 -1.96 -1.95
CA SER A 26 5.03 -1.03 -3.01
C SER A 26 4.38 -1.32 -4.37
N ASP A 27 4.00 -2.58 -4.65
CA ASP A 27 3.19 -2.90 -5.83
C ASP A 27 1.83 -2.18 -5.77
N ALA A 28 1.29 -1.94 -4.56
CA ALA A 28 0.06 -1.18 -4.39
C ALA A 28 0.23 0.32 -4.67
N LEU A 29 1.39 0.89 -4.32
CA LEU A 29 1.72 2.29 -4.62
C LEU A 29 1.87 2.53 -6.12
N ASP A 30 2.45 1.57 -6.84
CA ASP A 30 2.55 1.61 -8.31
C ASP A 30 1.17 1.58 -9.00
N LEU A 31 0.10 1.21 -8.29
CA LEU A 31 -1.27 1.31 -8.82
C LEU A 31 -1.81 2.75 -8.76
N VAL A 32 -1.17 3.65 -8.00
CA VAL A 32 -1.57 5.07 -7.88
C VAL A 32 -1.12 5.81 -9.13
N GLY A 33 -1.87 5.67 -10.22
CA GLY A 33 -1.54 6.25 -11.52
C GLY A 33 -1.87 5.28 -12.64
N ILE A 34 -2.69 5.72 -13.61
CA ILE A 34 -3.24 4.81 -14.63
C ILE A 34 -2.16 4.32 -15.62
N ASP A 35 -1.07 5.08 -15.81
CA ASP A 35 -0.19 4.91 -16.97
C ASP A 35 1.30 4.61 -16.63
N ASP A 36 1.69 4.58 -15.35
CA ASP A 36 3.09 4.28 -14.96
C ASP A 36 3.22 3.29 -13.80
N VAL A 37 3.20 2.00 -14.14
CA VAL A 37 3.02 0.87 -13.21
C VAL A 37 4.31 0.41 -12.51
N ALA A 38 5.41 1.19 -12.59
CA ALA A 38 6.68 0.78 -11.94
C ALA A 38 7.63 1.93 -11.59
N HIS A 39 7.13 3.15 -11.45
CA HIS A 39 7.94 4.34 -11.16
C HIS A 39 8.86 4.15 -9.95
N GLY A 40 8.29 3.80 -8.78
CA GLY A 40 9.07 3.62 -7.54
C GLY A 40 10.14 2.53 -7.67
N LYS A 41 9.83 1.46 -8.41
CA LYS A 41 10.80 0.39 -8.72
C LYS A 41 11.97 0.91 -9.55
N ARG A 42 11.72 1.67 -10.61
CA ARG A 42 12.80 2.23 -11.46
C ARG A 42 13.65 3.23 -10.70
N VAL A 43 13.04 4.11 -9.90
CA VAL A 43 13.74 5.00 -8.96
C VAL A 43 14.66 4.19 -8.04
N GLY A 44 14.15 3.15 -7.38
CA GLY A 44 14.93 2.28 -6.50
C GLY A 44 16.10 1.58 -7.21
N ILE A 45 15.87 1.05 -8.42
CA ILE A 45 16.91 0.40 -9.23
C ILE A 45 18.02 1.39 -9.59
N MET A 46 17.67 2.58 -10.07
CA MET A 46 18.64 3.61 -10.43
C MET A 46 19.44 4.10 -9.22
N ALA A 47 18.77 4.36 -8.09
CA ALA A 47 19.42 4.76 -6.85
C ALA A 47 20.42 3.69 -6.37
N TRP A 48 20.03 2.42 -6.46
CA TRP A 48 20.90 1.30 -6.10
C TRP A 48 22.17 1.23 -6.96
N HIS A 49 22.04 1.38 -8.29
CA HIS A 49 23.21 1.41 -9.19
C HIS A 49 24.13 2.58 -8.92
N CYS A 50 23.57 3.77 -8.66
CA CYS A 50 24.35 4.94 -8.26
C CYS A 50 25.10 4.70 -6.94
N ALA A 51 24.48 4.02 -5.97
CA ALA A 51 25.10 3.66 -4.70
C ALA A 51 26.32 2.74 -4.90
N LEU A 52 26.25 1.79 -5.82
CA LEU A 52 27.38 0.91 -6.15
C LEU A 52 28.54 1.70 -6.79
N VAL A 53 28.24 2.62 -7.70
CA VAL A 53 29.25 3.51 -8.29
C VAL A 53 29.93 4.38 -7.24
N LEU A 54 29.16 4.87 -6.26
CA LEU A 54 29.65 5.62 -5.10
C LEU A 54 30.39 4.74 -4.08
N GLN A 55 30.60 3.45 -4.35
CA GLN A 55 31.25 2.49 -3.46
C GLN A 55 30.59 2.38 -2.08
N ARG A 56 29.27 2.59 -2.02
CA ARG A 56 28.48 2.38 -0.79
C ARG A 56 28.40 0.90 -0.48
N SER A 57 28.22 0.56 0.80
CA SER A 57 28.04 -0.83 1.20
C SER A 57 26.77 -1.42 0.58
N ARG A 58 26.69 -2.76 0.48
CA ARG A 58 25.49 -3.41 -0.04
C ARG A 58 24.24 -3.05 0.78
N GLN A 59 24.38 -2.89 2.09
CA GLN A 59 23.30 -2.47 2.99
C GLN A 59 22.80 -1.05 2.67
N GLN A 60 23.71 -0.10 2.41
CA GLN A 60 23.35 1.27 2.04
C GLN A 60 22.69 1.32 0.65
N ALA A 61 23.20 0.53 -0.30
CA ALA A 61 22.58 0.41 -1.61
C ALA A 61 21.16 -0.17 -1.48
N ASP A 62 20.97 -1.24 -0.71
CA ASP A 62 19.65 -1.85 -0.50
C ASP A 62 18.69 -0.90 0.25
N PHE A 63 19.19 -0.08 1.17
CA PHE A 63 18.40 1.01 1.78
C PHE A 63 17.93 2.02 0.72
N LEU A 64 18.81 2.47 -0.18
CA LEU A 64 18.45 3.39 -1.26
C LEU A 64 17.46 2.79 -2.26
N PHE A 65 17.55 1.47 -2.50
CA PHE A 65 16.56 0.74 -3.28
C PHE A 65 15.19 0.79 -2.61
N ASP A 66 15.10 0.40 -1.33
CA ASP A 66 13.85 0.38 -0.58
C ASP A 66 13.30 1.81 -0.36
N LEU A 67 14.17 2.81 -0.24
CA LEU A 67 13.79 4.24 -0.21
C LEU A 67 13.17 4.68 -1.53
N GLY A 68 13.72 4.28 -2.67
CA GLY A 68 13.12 4.56 -3.98
C GLY A 68 11.75 3.92 -4.18
N LEU A 69 11.52 2.71 -3.64
CA LEU A 69 10.20 2.07 -3.67
C LEU A 69 9.13 2.85 -2.88
N LEU A 70 9.53 3.52 -1.81
CA LEU A 70 8.61 4.16 -0.86
C LEU A 70 8.67 5.69 -0.87
N HIS A 71 9.43 6.31 -1.77
CA HIS A 71 9.63 7.76 -1.72
C HIS A 71 8.31 8.55 -1.88
N ASP A 72 7.41 8.03 -2.72
CA ASP A 72 6.09 8.58 -3.00
C ASP A 72 4.97 7.97 -2.15
N ILE A 73 5.30 7.38 -1.00
CA ILE A 73 4.30 6.80 -0.06
C ILE A 73 3.25 7.82 0.43
N GLY A 74 3.53 9.12 0.31
CA GLY A 74 2.58 10.20 0.61
C GLY A 74 1.62 10.55 -0.54
N VAL A 75 1.75 9.95 -1.71
CA VAL A 75 0.88 10.19 -2.86
C VAL A 75 -0.39 9.34 -2.74
N SER A 76 -1.53 9.97 -2.45
CA SER A 76 -2.81 9.26 -2.31
C SER A 76 -3.80 9.50 -3.45
N SER A 77 -3.54 10.44 -4.36
CA SER A 77 -4.46 10.78 -5.45
C SER A 77 -3.81 10.65 -6.83
N THR A 78 -4.60 10.17 -7.80
CA THR A 78 -4.21 10.03 -9.20
C THR A 78 -3.84 11.38 -9.79
N ARG A 79 -4.53 12.45 -9.37
CA ARG A 79 -4.24 13.83 -9.78
C ARG A 79 -2.88 14.33 -9.28
N THR A 80 -2.53 14.02 -8.02
CA THR A 80 -1.21 14.36 -7.46
C THR A 80 -0.12 13.64 -8.24
N HIS A 81 -0.29 12.33 -8.49
CA HIS A 81 0.67 11.53 -9.26
C HIS A 81 0.88 12.09 -10.69
N GLN A 82 -0.20 12.43 -11.41
CA GLN A 82 -0.09 13.03 -12.75
C GLN A 82 0.71 14.34 -12.76
N HIS A 83 0.61 15.17 -11.72
CA HIS A 83 1.41 16.39 -11.64
C HIS A 83 2.90 16.12 -11.36
N LEU A 84 3.23 15.08 -10.58
CA LEU A 84 4.61 14.73 -10.24
C LEU A 84 5.40 14.21 -11.45
N VAL A 85 4.76 13.40 -12.29
CA VAL A 85 5.36 12.82 -13.50
C VAL A 85 5.45 13.85 -14.64
N SER A 86 4.48 14.78 -14.74
CA SER A 86 4.41 15.72 -15.87
C SER A 86 5.10 17.07 -15.66
N LYS A 87 5.37 17.48 -14.41
CA LYS A 87 5.91 18.82 -14.09
C LYS A 87 7.24 18.72 -13.35
N PHE A 88 8.20 19.52 -13.80
CA PHE A 88 9.54 19.60 -13.21
C PHE A 88 9.51 20.26 -11.82
N ASP A 89 8.65 21.28 -11.64
CA ASP A 89 8.39 21.97 -10.38
C ASP A 89 6.91 22.44 -10.39
N TRP A 90 6.17 22.25 -9.29
CA TRP A 90 4.79 22.71 -9.17
C TRP A 90 4.39 23.02 -7.73
N ALA A 91 3.49 24.00 -7.57
CA ALA A 91 2.95 24.39 -6.26
C ALA A 91 2.15 23.24 -5.64
N GLY A 92 2.80 22.43 -4.81
CA GLY A 92 2.21 21.24 -4.19
C GLY A 92 3.15 20.03 -4.11
N SER A 93 4.28 20.02 -4.85
CA SER A 93 5.27 18.93 -4.86
C SER A 93 5.87 18.59 -3.49
N GLN A 94 5.80 19.51 -2.52
CA GLN A 94 6.31 19.28 -1.18
C GLN A 94 5.28 18.65 -0.24
N GLN A 95 3.98 18.70 -0.58
CA GLN A 95 2.93 18.23 0.31
C GLN A 95 2.99 16.71 0.48
N HIS A 96 3.17 15.95 -0.61
CA HIS A 96 3.27 14.49 -0.51
C HIS A 96 4.56 14.06 0.20
N CYS A 97 5.67 14.80 0.09
CA CYS A 97 6.87 14.56 0.88
C CYS A 97 6.58 14.63 2.39
N GLN A 98 5.81 15.64 2.81
CA GLN A 98 5.43 15.82 4.22
C GLN A 98 4.45 14.73 4.67
N ASP A 99 3.50 14.37 3.82
CA ASP A 99 2.53 13.32 4.09
C ASP A 99 3.21 11.95 4.22
N GLY A 100 4.14 11.65 3.31
CA GLY A 100 4.97 10.46 3.35
C GLY A 100 5.83 10.40 4.61
N ALA A 101 6.50 11.49 4.96
CA ALA A 101 7.27 11.58 6.19
C ALA A 101 6.40 11.35 7.45
N ARG A 102 5.17 11.88 7.49
CA ARG A 102 4.22 11.66 8.59
C ARG A 102 3.76 10.20 8.67
N LEU A 103 3.51 9.55 7.53
CA LEU A 103 3.15 8.14 7.48
C LEU A 103 4.27 7.26 8.02
N LEU A 104 5.51 7.51 7.58
CA LEU A 104 6.68 6.72 7.97
C LEU A 104 7.08 6.92 9.44
N ALA A 105 6.86 8.12 10.00
CA ALA A 105 7.22 8.44 11.39
C ALA A 105 6.54 7.52 12.42
N GLY A 106 5.39 6.93 12.08
CA GLY A 106 4.66 6.00 12.94
C GLY A 106 5.24 4.58 12.99
N PHE A 107 6.27 4.27 12.21
CA PHE A 107 6.79 2.90 12.08
C PHE A 107 8.32 2.85 12.20
N ALA A 108 8.79 2.44 13.39
CA ALA A 108 10.21 2.45 13.74
C ALA A 108 11.15 1.77 12.71
N PRO A 109 10.79 0.63 12.09
CA PRO A 109 11.63 0.01 11.06
C PRO A 109 11.89 0.88 9.82
N LEU A 110 11.04 1.87 9.54
CA LEU A 110 11.19 2.80 8.42
C LEU A 110 11.56 4.23 8.85
N ALA A 111 11.84 4.45 10.14
CA ALA A 111 12.13 5.78 10.68
C ALA A 111 13.32 6.46 9.98
N ALA A 112 14.32 5.69 9.55
CA ALA A 112 15.48 6.22 8.82
C ALA A 112 15.12 6.82 7.44
N MET A 113 13.96 6.47 6.87
CA MET A 113 13.49 7.02 5.60
C MET A 113 12.72 8.33 5.76
N VAL A 114 12.31 8.72 6.98
CA VAL A 114 11.45 9.89 7.23
C VAL A 114 12.03 11.17 6.65
N GLU A 115 13.28 11.49 6.99
CA GLU A 115 13.92 12.73 6.54
C GLU A 115 14.33 12.67 5.06
N PRO A 116 14.89 11.57 4.53
CA PRO A 116 15.09 11.44 3.09
C PRO A 116 13.80 11.64 2.27
N VAL A 117 12.68 11.04 2.70
CA VAL A 117 11.37 11.21 2.05
C VAL A 117 10.85 12.63 2.23
N ARG A 118 11.04 13.27 3.38
CA ARG A 118 10.61 14.66 3.59
C ARG A 118 11.23 15.63 2.59
N TYR A 119 12.47 15.39 2.14
CA TYR A 119 13.22 16.33 1.32
C TYR A 119 13.53 15.85 -0.10
N HIS A 120 12.91 14.76 -0.58
CA HIS A 120 13.27 14.16 -1.88
C HIS A 120 12.91 14.99 -3.12
N HIS A 121 12.28 16.15 -2.98
CA HIS A 121 12.12 17.15 -4.06
C HIS A 121 12.86 18.47 -3.78
N THR A 122 13.71 18.51 -2.75
CA THR A 122 14.46 19.73 -2.40
C THR A 122 15.73 19.85 -3.27
N PRO A 123 15.91 20.96 -4.03
CA PRO A 123 17.13 21.20 -4.80
C PRO A 123 18.38 21.24 -3.91
N TRP A 124 19.50 20.74 -4.43
CA TRP A 124 20.77 20.65 -3.71
C TRP A 124 21.25 22.00 -3.12
N GLU A 125 21.10 23.10 -3.86
CA GLU A 125 21.45 24.45 -3.40
C GLU A 125 20.72 24.87 -2.12
N THR A 126 19.50 24.38 -1.91
CA THR A 126 18.73 24.60 -0.68
C THR A 126 19.05 23.54 0.35
N LEU A 127 19.03 22.27 -0.05
CA LEU A 127 19.19 21.11 0.81
C LEU A 127 20.54 21.08 1.52
N SER A 128 21.62 21.47 0.83
CA SER A 128 22.98 21.53 1.40
C SER A 128 23.16 22.63 2.46
N GLY A 129 22.23 23.59 2.54
CA GLY A 129 22.23 24.63 3.57
C GLY A 129 21.35 24.30 4.78
N LEU A 130 20.62 23.19 4.77
CA LEU A 130 19.80 22.76 5.90
C LEU A 130 20.65 22.08 6.98
N ASP A 131 20.21 22.17 8.24
CA ASP A 131 20.82 21.47 9.37
C ASP A 131 20.42 19.99 9.37
N LEU A 132 20.98 19.24 8.40
CA LEU A 132 20.75 17.81 8.21
C LEU A 132 22.09 17.07 8.12
N PRO A 133 22.17 15.81 8.58
CA PRO A 133 23.31 14.97 8.28
C PRO A 133 23.54 14.88 6.77
N LEU A 134 24.79 15.03 6.33
CA LEU A 134 25.13 15.01 4.90
C LEU A 134 24.61 13.75 4.19
N GLU A 135 24.69 12.60 4.85
CA GLU A 135 24.18 11.33 4.31
C GLU A 135 22.67 11.39 4.01
N VAL A 136 21.87 12.02 4.88
CA VAL A 136 20.41 12.17 4.68
C VAL A 136 20.13 13.11 3.50
N ALA A 137 20.88 14.22 3.41
CA ALA A 137 20.78 15.15 2.29
C ALA A 137 21.16 14.48 0.96
N GLU A 138 22.23 13.67 0.94
CA GLU A 138 22.63 12.90 -0.24
C GLU A 138 21.59 11.84 -0.63
N GLN A 139 20.99 11.15 0.34
CA GLN A 139 19.92 10.18 0.09
C GLN A 139 18.70 10.85 -0.56
N ALA A 140 18.18 11.93 0.04
CA ALA A 140 17.06 12.69 -0.51
C ALA A 140 17.36 13.20 -1.92
N ASN A 141 18.55 13.77 -2.13
CA ASN A 141 18.92 14.35 -3.42
C ASN A 141 19.19 13.30 -4.51
N LEU A 142 19.67 12.10 -4.13
CA LEU A 142 19.81 11.00 -5.07
C LEU A 142 18.45 10.50 -5.54
N ILE A 143 17.49 10.35 -4.62
CA ILE A 143 16.10 10.00 -4.98
C ILE A 143 15.53 11.07 -5.91
N TYR A 144 15.71 12.35 -5.59
CA TYR A 144 15.26 13.44 -6.46
C TYR A 144 15.84 13.32 -7.89
N LEU A 145 17.14 13.07 -7.99
CA LEU A 145 17.84 12.95 -9.27
C LEU A 145 17.23 11.83 -10.11
N VAL A 146 17.11 10.63 -9.55
CA VAL A 146 16.66 9.46 -10.33
C VAL A 146 15.15 9.46 -10.56
N ASP A 147 14.35 10.08 -9.69
CA ASP A 147 12.94 10.38 -9.96
C ASP A 147 12.81 11.27 -11.21
N ARG A 148 13.59 12.36 -11.31
CA ARG A 148 13.58 13.22 -12.51
C ARG A 148 14.09 12.50 -13.76
N VAL A 149 15.05 11.57 -13.63
CA VAL A 149 15.47 10.71 -14.74
C VAL A 149 14.30 9.87 -15.24
N ASP A 150 13.56 9.24 -14.32
CA ASP A 150 12.44 8.38 -14.67
C ASP A 150 11.31 9.17 -15.35
N ALA A 151 10.97 10.34 -14.80
CA ALA A 151 9.98 11.24 -15.42
C ALA A 151 10.36 11.65 -16.86
N MET A 152 11.66 11.86 -17.14
CA MET A 152 12.14 12.13 -18.50
C MET A 152 12.11 10.89 -19.40
N ALA A 153 12.28 9.70 -18.83
CA ALA A 153 12.29 8.43 -19.54
C ALA A 153 10.87 7.91 -19.84
N ALA A 154 9.86 8.32 -19.06
CA ALA A 154 8.49 7.81 -19.06
C ALA A 154 7.88 7.69 -20.47
N ALA A 155 8.03 8.73 -21.29
CA ALA A 155 7.48 8.79 -22.65
C ALA A 155 8.10 7.75 -23.62
N TYR A 156 9.28 7.22 -23.31
CA TYR A 156 10.04 6.33 -24.20
C TYR A 156 9.93 4.85 -23.83
N TYR A 157 9.33 4.51 -22.67
CA TYR A 157 9.15 3.11 -22.26
C TYR A 157 8.14 2.37 -23.16
N GLN A 158 7.01 2.99 -23.51
CA GLN A 158 5.97 2.34 -24.32
C GLN A 158 6.40 2.08 -25.78
N GLY A 159 7.25 2.94 -26.34
CA GLY A 159 7.73 2.84 -27.72
C GLY A 159 8.98 1.97 -27.90
N GLY A 160 9.67 1.57 -26.83
CA GLY A 160 10.96 0.87 -26.91
C GLY A 160 12.10 1.75 -27.45
N GLU A 161 11.93 3.07 -27.42
CA GLU A 161 12.87 4.04 -28.01
C GLU A 161 13.87 4.58 -26.96
N LEU A 162 13.75 4.18 -25.69
CA LEU A 162 14.51 4.72 -24.56
C LEU A 162 16.02 4.85 -24.85
N LEU A 163 16.64 3.82 -25.42
CA LEU A 163 18.08 3.81 -25.71
C LEU A 163 18.50 4.96 -26.63
N MET A 164 17.64 5.39 -27.56
CA MET A 164 17.89 6.51 -28.47
C MET A 164 17.90 7.87 -27.75
N HIS A 165 17.29 7.95 -26.56
CA HIS A 165 17.12 9.20 -25.80
C HIS A 165 18.03 9.29 -24.57
N THR A 166 18.75 8.23 -24.20
CA THR A 166 19.60 8.20 -22.99
C THR A 166 20.67 9.30 -22.97
N ALA A 167 21.23 9.67 -24.13
CA ALA A 167 22.22 10.75 -24.23
C ALA A 167 21.60 12.10 -23.84
N ALA A 168 20.43 12.42 -24.39
CA ALA A 168 19.71 13.66 -24.09
C ALA A 168 19.30 13.73 -22.60
N ILE A 169 18.87 12.60 -22.01
CA ILE A 169 18.55 12.52 -20.58
C ILE A 169 19.80 12.81 -19.74
N ARG A 170 20.93 12.17 -20.04
CA ARG A 170 22.20 12.40 -19.32
C ARG A 170 22.68 13.85 -19.45
N GLU A 171 22.64 14.44 -20.64
CA GLU A 171 23.00 15.85 -20.86
C GLU A 171 22.12 16.79 -20.05
N ARG A 172 20.81 16.52 -20.01
CA ARG A 172 19.86 17.31 -19.22
C ARG A 172 20.15 17.21 -17.72
N ILE A 173 20.39 16.02 -17.17
CA ILE A 173 20.76 15.86 -15.76
C ILE A 173 22.09 16.55 -15.45
N ALA A 174 23.08 16.44 -16.34
CA ALA A 174 24.37 17.11 -16.18
C ALA A 174 24.25 18.64 -16.11
N SER A 175 23.28 19.23 -16.82
CA SER A 175 23.04 20.69 -16.78
C SER A 175 22.57 21.21 -15.42
N TYR A 176 22.03 20.35 -14.56
CA TYR A 176 21.58 20.67 -13.21
C TYR A 176 22.63 20.40 -12.12
N ARG A 177 23.85 20.02 -12.51
CA ARG A 177 24.96 19.72 -11.60
C ARG A 177 25.32 20.95 -10.75
N GLY A 178 25.30 20.78 -9.43
CA GLY A 178 25.62 21.84 -8.47
C GLY A 178 24.48 22.80 -8.16
N SER A 179 23.35 22.76 -8.89
CA SER A 179 22.14 23.51 -8.56
C SER A 179 21.08 22.60 -7.95
N HIS A 180 20.41 21.76 -8.75
CA HIS A 180 19.38 20.85 -8.25
C HIS A 180 19.98 19.59 -7.68
N PHE A 181 21.13 19.15 -8.19
CA PHE A 181 21.74 17.89 -7.81
C PHE A 181 23.18 18.07 -7.33
N ALA A 182 23.54 17.35 -6.28
CA ALA A 182 24.88 17.32 -5.74
C ALA A 182 25.86 16.84 -6.82
N PRO A 183 27.01 17.53 -7.02
CA PRO A 183 27.95 17.20 -8.08
C PRO A 183 28.36 15.72 -8.14
N GLN A 184 28.63 15.13 -6.97
CA GLN A 184 29.03 13.73 -6.85
C GLN A 184 27.92 12.73 -7.24
N LEU A 185 26.65 13.09 -7.04
CA LEU A 185 25.52 12.24 -7.39
C LEU A 185 25.26 12.26 -8.90
N VAL A 186 25.43 13.42 -9.53
CA VAL A 186 25.39 13.55 -10.99
C VAL A 186 26.49 12.72 -11.62
N ASP A 187 27.72 12.84 -11.11
CA ASP A 187 28.87 12.08 -11.63
C ASP A 187 28.62 10.57 -11.51
N ALA A 188 28.08 10.12 -10.37
CA ALA A 188 27.70 8.72 -10.15
C ALA A 188 26.62 8.24 -11.11
N PHE A 189 25.56 9.03 -11.32
CA PHE A 189 24.50 8.70 -12.27
C PHE A 189 25.03 8.62 -13.70
N LEU A 190 25.85 9.57 -14.14
CA LEU A 190 26.42 9.57 -15.49
C LEU A 190 27.32 8.35 -15.73
N GLN A 191 28.07 7.92 -14.71
CA GLN A 191 28.87 6.71 -14.78
C GLN A 191 27.99 5.45 -14.79
N ALA A 192 27.00 5.34 -13.91
CA ALA A 192 26.09 4.18 -13.83
C ALA A 192 25.29 4.01 -15.13
N SER A 193 24.75 5.11 -15.66
CA SER A 193 23.87 5.13 -16.84
C SER A 193 24.60 5.11 -18.19
N ARG A 194 25.92 4.92 -18.19
CA ARG A 194 26.71 4.79 -19.42
C ARG A 194 26.41 3.48 -20.16
N ALA A 195 26.21 2.39 -19.42
CA ALA A 195 25.94 1.08 -20.01
C ALA A 195 24.47 0.95 -20.41
N GLU A 196 24.19 0.38 -21.58
CA GLU A 196 22.82 0.08 -22.04
C GLU A 196 22.09 -0.85 -21.06
N ALA A 197 22.83 -1.75 -20.41
CA ALA A 197 22.30 -2.65 -19.40
C ALA A 197 21.64 -1.93 -18.22
N PHE A 198 22.08 -0.71 -17.85
CA PHE A 198 21.42 0.11 -16.83
C PHE A 198 19.98 0.43 -17.23
N TRP A 199 19.78 0.86 -18.48
CA TRP A 199 18.47 1.26 -19.00
C TRP A 199 17.57 0.07 -19.30
N LEU A 200 18.12 -1.00 -19.88
CA LEU A 200 17.38 -2.22 -20.18
C LEU A 200 16.87 -2.93 -18.89
N GLN A 201 17.54 -2.73 -17.75
CA GLN A 201 17.05 -3.21 -16.46
C GLN A 201 15.81 -2.48 -15.96
N LEU A 202 15.54 -1.27 -16.46
CA LEU A 202 14.36 -0.47 -16.11
C LEU A 202 13.11 -0.90 -16.90
N GLU A 203 13.24 -1.82 -17.85
CA GLU A 203 12.10 -2.41 -18.55
C GLU A 203 11.38 -3.46 -17.68
N PRO A 204 10.10 -3.78 -17.97
CA PRO A 204 9.30 -4.69 -17.13
C PRO A 204 9.97 -6.04 -16.81
N ARG A 205 10.67 -6.64 -17.77
CA ARG A 205 11.40 -7.91 -17.54
C ARG A 205 12.60 -7.73 -16.62
N GLY A 206 13.34 -6.62 -16.78
CA GLY A 206 14.50 -6.30 -15.96
C GLY A 206 14.11 -6.03 -14.51
N ILE A 207 13.05 -5.26 -14.31
CA ILE A 207 12.46 -4.97 -13.00
C ILE A 207 12.04 -6.27 -12.31
N ALA A 208 11.27 -7.12 -12.99
CA ALA A 208 10.82 -8.39 -12.44
C ALA A 208 11.98 -9.31 -12.04
N GLY A 209 13.01 -9.41 -12.88
CA GLY A 209 14.23 -10.17 -12.59
C GLY A 209 14.96 -9.63 -11.36
N MET A 210 15.14 -8.31 -11.27
CA MET A 210 15.83 -7.70 -10.13
C MET A 210 15.07 -7.87 -8.81
N LEU A 211 13.74 -7.77 -8.83
CA LEU A 211 12.91 -8.03 -7.66
C LEU A 211 12.99 -9.51 -7.23
N HIS A 212 12.96 -10.43 -8.20
CA HIS A 212 13.10 -11.87 -7.93
C HIS A 212 14.46 -12.21 -7.31
N ASP A 213 15.55 -11.76 -7.92
CA ASP A 213 16.91 -12.00 -7.43
C ASP A 213 17.08 -11.46 -6.01
N ARG A 214 16.56 -10.27 -5.75
CA ARG A 214 16.56 -9.68 -4.41
C ARG A 214 15.79 -10.52 -3.41
N ARG A 215 14.60 -11.02 -3.75
CA ARG A 215 13.84 -11.91 -2.85
C ARG A 215 14.62 -13.18 -2.53
N SER A 216 15.34 -13.75 -3.50
CA SER A 216 16.09 -15.00 -3.33
C SER A 216 17.37 -14.91 -2.49
N GLN A 217 18.02 -13.73 -2.43
CA GLN A 217 19.35 -13.56 -1.82
C GLN A 217 19.30 -13.10 -0.35
N ARG A 218 18.17 -13.23 0.35
CA ARG A 218 17.90 -12.49 1.60
C ARG A 218 17.98 -13.33 2.88
N HIS A 219 18.41 -12.63 3.95
CA HIS A 219 18.23 -13.08 5.32
C HIS A 219 16.84 -12.63 5.80
N PRO A 220 16.02 -13.53 6.38
CA PRO A 220 14.68 -13.18 6.84
C PRO A 220 14.70 -12.06 7.88
N CYS A 221 13.91 -11.00 7.66
CA CYS A 221 13.63 -9.99 8.69
C CYS A 221 12.26 -10.26 9.30
N THR A 222 12.19 -11.17 10.27
CA THR A 222 10.92 -11.58 10.87
C THR A 222 10.22 -10.39 11.54
N ALA A 223 9.04 -10.05 11.04
CA ALA A 223 8.14 -9.06 11.62
C ALA A 223 7.29 -9.71 12.72
N THR A 224 7.04 -8.96 13.80
CA THR A 224 6.04 -9.34 14.81
C THR A 224 4.63 -8.99 14.31
N ASN A 225 3.59 -9.64 14.85
CA ASN A 225 2.19 -9.26 14.59
C ASN A 225 1.94 -7.76 14.82
N THR A 226 2.57 -7.17 15.85
CA THR A 226 2.50 -5.73 16.12
C THR A 226 3.08 -4.91 14.98
N GLN A 227 4.25 -5.29 14.46
CA GLN A 227 4.87 -4.59 13.33
C GLN A 227 4.05 -4.74 12.05
N LEU A 228 3.51 -5.93 11.79
CA LEU A 228 2.63 -6.18 10.65
C LEU A 228 1.35 -5.35 10.73
N LYS A 229 0.73 -5.26 11.91
CA LYS A 229 -0.45 -4.42 12.15
C LYS A 229 -0.14 -2.93 11.99
N GLN A 230 1.01 -2.46 12.48
CA GLN A 230 1.46 -1.08 12.28
C GLN A 230 1.64 -0.76 10.79
N LEU A 231 2.28 -1.67 10.04
CA LEU A 231 2.48 -1.51 8.61
C LEU A 231 1.15 -1.57 7.84
N ALA A 232 0.26 -2.51 8.18
CA ALA A 232 -1.08 -2.58 7.61
C ALA A 232 -1.91 -1.32 7.90
N THR A 233 -1.77 -0.74 9.09
CA THR A 233 -2.40 0.54 9.46
C THR A 233 -1.83 1.71 8.66
N LEU A 234 -0.53 1.70 8.39
CA LEU A 234 0.10 2.71 7.53
C LEU A 234 -0.50 2.66 6.12
N PHE A 235 -0.55 1.47 5.51
CA PHE A 235 -1.08 1.31 4.15
C PHE A 235 -2.59 1.54 4.06
N SER A 236 -3.36 1.17 5.08
CA SER A 236 -4.79 1.46 5.11
C SER A 236 -5.06 2.97 5.10
N ARG A 237 -4.21 3.79 5.73
CA ARG A 237 -4.31 5.26 5.66
C ARG A 237 -4.05 5.79 4.25
N ILE A 238 -3.16 5.17 3.48
CA ILE A 238 -2.88 5.56 2.09
C ILE A 238 -4.11 5.29 1.23
N VAL A 239 -4.69 4.10 1.36
CA VAL A 239 -5.92 3.69 0.68
C VAL A 239 -7.07 4.62 1.06
N ASP A 240 -7.29 4.83 2.35
CA ASP A 240 -8.38 5.63 2.89
C ASP A 240 -8.24 7.11 2.50
N ALA A 241 -7.01 7.61 2.27
CA ALA A 241 -6.74 8.98 1.83
C ALA A 241 -7.04 9.23 0.34
N LYS A 242 -7.32 8.19 -0.44
CA LYS A 242 -7.70 8.32 -1.86
C LYS A 242 -9.09 8.88 -2.05
N SER A 243 -9.99 8.66 -1.09
CA SER A 243 -11.34 9.25 -1.09
C SER A 243 -11.64 9.92 0.24
N PRO A 244 -12.22 11.13 0.26
CA PRO A 244 -12.67 11.76 1.50
C PRO A 244 -13.74 10.93 2.22
N PHE A 245 -14.35 9.95 1.57
CA PHE A 245 -15.38 9.06 2.12
C PHE A 245 -14.82 7.93 2.99
N THR A 246 -13.52 7.65 2.89
CA THR A 246 -12.91 6.45 3.47
C THR A 246 -11.97 6.72 4.63
N ALA A 247 -11.80 7.97 5.09
CA ALA A 247 -10.73 8.37 6.02
C ALA A 247 -10.52 7.49 7.29
N ARG A 248 -11.52 6.73 7.72
CA ARG A 248 -11.44 5.75 8.83
C ARG A 248 -12.17 4.43 8.54
N HIS A 249 -12.46 4.16 7.26
CA HIS A 249 -13.21 2.98 6.81
C HIS A 249 -12.48 1.71 7.23
N SER A 250 -11.24 1.57 6.77
CA SER A 250 -10.44 0.37 7.00
C SER A 250 -10.20 0.09 8.49
N GLN A 251 -10.04 1.14 9.31
CA GLN A 251 -9.90 1.02 10.77
C GLN A 251 -11.19 0.53 11.44
N GLY A 252 -12.35 1.03 11.00
CA GLY A 252 -13.64 0.57 11.53
C GLY A 252 -13.96 -0.87 11.13
N VAL A 253 -13.63 -1.26 9.89
CA VAL A 253 -13.76 -2.65 9.44
C VAL A 253 -12.86 -3.56 10.25
N ALA A 254 -11.61 -3.16 10.51
CA ALA A 254 -10.68 -3.91 11.35
C ALA A 254 -11.14 -4.06 12.79
N GLY A 255 -11.60 -2.97 13.42
CA GLY A 255 -12.13 -2.99 14.78
C GLY A 255 -13.35 -3.91 14.94
N LEU A 256 -14.32 -3.81 14.01
CA LEU A 256 -15.49 -4.67 14.04
C LEU A 256 -15.16 -6.13 13.70
N SER A 257 -14.27 -6.39 12.74
CA SER A 257 -13.86 -7.75 12.37
C SER A 257 -13.21 -8.46 13.55
N ARG A 258 -12.32 -7.78 14.28
CA ARG A 258 -11.72 -8.29 15.51
C ARG A 258 -12.78 -8.60 16.57
N TRP A 259 -13.68 -7.64 16.82
CA TRP A 259 -14.73 -7.79 17.82
C TRP A 259 -15.66 -8.99 17.53
N LEU A 260 -16.00 -9.19 16.26
CA LEU A 260 -16.80 -10.35 15.82
C LEU A 260 -16.03 -11.66 15.97
N ALA A 261 -14.75 -11.68 15.60
CA ALA A 261 -13.89 -12.86 15.70
C ALA A 261 -13.71 -13.35 17.14
N GLU A 262 -13.46 -12.43 18.08
CA GLU A 262 -13.32 -12.76 19.49
C GLU A 262 -14.61 -13.42 20.05
N ARG A 263 -15.77 -12.93 19.64
CA ARG A 263 -17.08 -13.47 20.06
C ARG A 263 -17.48 -14.74 19.32
N ALA A 264 -16.97 -14.95 18.12
CA ALA A 264 -17.07 -16.21 17.39
C ALA A 264 -16.10 -17.28 17.92
N GLY A 265 -15.24 -16.95 18.91
CA GLY A 265 -14.34 -17.89 19.57
C GLY A 265 -13.03 -18.14 18.81
N LEU A 266 -12.63 -17.24 17.91
CA LEU A 266 -11.33 -17.34 17.24
C LEU A 266 -10.19 -17.11 18.25
N SER A 267 -9.04 -17.73 18.00
CA SER A 267 -7.85 -17.53 18.82
C SER A 267 -7.36 -16.07 18.72
N PRO A 268 -6.60 -15.57 19.72
CA PRO A 268 -6.01 -14.24 19.64
C PRO A 268 -5.14 -14.03 18.39
N GLY A 269 -4.39 -15.06 17.98
CA GLY A 269 -3.58 -15.03 16.76
C GLY A 269 -4.45 -14.86 15.51
N ARG A 270 -5.52 -15.66 15.36
CA ARG A 270 -6.47 -15.51 14.25
C ARG A 270 -7.16 -14.15 14.23
N CYS A 271 -7.49 -13.60 15.41
CA CYS A 271 -8.04 -12.26 15.51
C CYS A 271 -7.06 -11.19 15.00
N ASP A 272 -5.77 -11.29 15.32
CA ASP A 272 -4.73 -10.38 14.80
C ASP A 272 -4.60 -10.49 13.28
N GLN A 273 -4.60 -11.71 12.73
CA GLN A 273 -4.50 -11.96 11.29
C GLN A 273 -5.71 -11.38 10.53
N LEU A 274 -6.91 -11.58 11.05
CA LEU A 274 -8.14 -11.04 10.46
C LEU A 274 -8.16 -9.52 10.54
N GLU A 275 -7.67 -8.94 11.63
CA GLU A 275 -7.54 -7.49 11.75
C GLU A 275 -6.57 -6.92 10.70
N ILE A 276 -5.45 -7.61 10.42
CA ILE A 276 -4.53 -7.24 9.34
C ILE A 276 -5.21 -7.35 7.97
N ALA A 277 -5.94 -8.45 7.70
CA ALA A 277 -6.69 -8.62 6.47
C ALA A 277 -7.73 -7.50 6.28
N ALA A 278 -8.41 -7.12 7.36
CA ALA A 278 -9.39 -6.05 7.37
C ALA A 278 -8.78 -4.66 7.11
N LEU A 279 -7.58 -4.38 7.63
CA LEU A 279 -6.87 -3.14 7.31
C LEU A 279 -6.49 -3.06 5.83
N LEU A 280 -6.24 -4.21 5.18
CA LEU A 280 -5.71 -4.30 3.82
C LEU A 280 -6.77 -4.68 2.77
N HIS A 281 -8.03 -4.90 3.14
CA HIS A 281 -9.08 -5.43 2.23
C HIS A 281 -9.26 -4.59 0.97
N ASP A 282 -9.11 -3.27 1.12
CA ASP A 282 -9.32 -2.27 0.09
C ASP A 282 -8.03 -1.84 -0.63
N LEU A 283 -6.90 -2.53 -0.42
CA LEU A 283 -5.60 -2.11 -0.98
C LEU A 283 -5.62 -1.89 -2.50
N GLY A 284 -6.37 -2.74 -3.22
CA GLY A 284 -6.55 -2.59 -4.67
C GLY A 284 -7.29 -1.33 -5.11
N LYS A 285 -7.96 -0.59 -4.21
CA LYS A 285 -8.65 0.67 -4.57
C LYS A 285 -7.67 1.73 -5.04
N LEU A 286 -6.38 1.60 -4.73
CA LEU A 286 -5.33 2.47 -5.26
C LEU A 286 -5.30 2.51 -6.80
N ARG A 287 -5.72 1.42 -7.47
CA ARG A 287 -5.85 1.34 -8.93
C ARG A 287 -7.06 2.07 -9.51
N VAL A 288 -8.09 2.33 -8.71
CA VAL A 288 -9.34 2.90 -9.20
C VAL A 288 -9.16 4.40 -9.48
N PRO A 289 -9.57 4.95 -10.64
CA PRO A 289 -9.47 6.38 -10.89
C PRO A 289 -10.28 7.23 -9.88
N ASP A 290 -9.74 8.38 -9.49
CA ASP A 290 -10.37 9.26 -8.49
C ASP A 290 -11.75 9.74 -8.98
N GLU A 291 -11.92 10.02 -10.28
CA GLU A 291 -13.20 10.46 -10.85
C GLU A 291 -14.30 9.41 -10.76
N ILE A 292 -13.92 8.13 -10.73
CA ILE A 292 -14.84 6.99 -10.59
C ILE A 292 -15.14 6.76 -9.11
N LEU A 293 -14.11 6.76 -8.26
CA LEU A 293 -14.25 6.52 -6.83
C LEU A 293 -15.11 7.59 -6.14
N ASP A 294 -14.95 8.85 -6.54
CA ASP A 294 -15.65 10.00 -5.94
C ASP A 294 -16.86 10.49 -6.75
N LYS A 295 -17.30 9.73 -7.76
CA LYS A 295 -18.39 10.15 -8.65
C LYS A 295 -19.67 10.49 -7.87
N PRO A 296 -20.21 11.72 -7.97
CA PRO A 296 -21.45 12.11 -7.31
C PRO A 296 -22.65 11.56 -8.11
N GLY A 297 -22.91 10.25 -8.01
CA GLY A 297 -24.02 9.62 -8.70
C GLY A 297 -23.90 8.10 -8.82
N ARG A 298 -24.75 7.51 -9.66
CA ARG A 298 -24.68 6.08 -9.97
C ARG A 298 -23.52 5.83 -10.95
N LEU A 299 -22.79 4.76 -10.68
CA LEU A 299 -21.79 4.21 -11.59
C LEU A 299 -22.50 3.46 -12.72
N ASP A 300 -22.01 3.62 -13.94
CA ASP A 300 -22.40 2.75 -15.05
C ASP A 300 -21.75 1.35 -14.93
N ALA A 301 -22.05 0.46 -15.88
CA ALA A 301 -21.54 -0.91 -15.85
C ALA A 301 -20.01 -0.99 -16.01
N HIS A 302 -19.42 -0.11 -16.81
CA HIS A 302 -17.98 -0.07 -17.04
C HIS A 302 -17.26 0.48 -15.80
N GLU A 303 -17.72 1.60 -15.27
CA GLU A 303 -17.23 2.19 -14.02
C GLU A 303 -17.34 1.20 -12.84
N ARG A 304 -18.48 0.50 -12.73
CA ARG A 304 -18.66 -0.55 -11.72
C ARG A 304 -17.64 -1.68 -11.89
N SER A 305 -17.37 -2.11 -13.12
CA SER A 305 -16.39 -3.18 -13.37
C SER A 305 -14.97 -2.79 -12.93
N LEU A 306 -14.60 -1.51 -13.13
CA LEU A 306 -13.31 -0.98 -12.68
C LEU A 306 -13.20 -0.95 -11.15
N ILE A 307 -14.27 -0.56 -10.45
CA ILE A 307 -14.28 -0.64 -8.98
C ILE A 307 -14.20 -2.09 -8.52
N ASN A 308 -15.01 -2.99 -9.08
CA ASN A 308 -15.07 -4.39 -8.62
C ASN A 308 -13.72 -5.12 -8.74
N ALA A 309 -12.86 -4.70 -9.68
CA ALA A 309 -11.52 -5.27 -9.84
C ALA A 309 -10.64 -5.10 -8.60
N HIS A 310 -10.88 -4.10 -7.74
CA HIS A 310 -10.01 -3.82 -6.60
C HIS A 310 -9.83 -5.02 -5.66
N SER A 311 -10.86 -5.84 -5.47
CA SER A 311 -10.77 -7.02 -4.59
C SER A 311 -9.79 -8.06 -5.16
N PHE A 312 -9.73 -8.21 -6.49
CA PHE A 312 -8.75 -9.05 -7.14
C PHE A 312 -7.33 -8.45 -7.08
N GLU A 313 -7.20 -7.13 -7.23
CA GLU A 313 -5.92 -6.45 -7.08
C GLU A 313 -5.37 -6.59 -5.65
N THR A 314 -6.21 -6.47 -4.63
CA THR A 314 -5.84 -6.78 -3.23
C THR A 314 -5.28 -8.20 -3.11
N TYR A 315 -5.96 -9.20 -3.70
CA TYR A 315 -5.45 -10.58 -3.72
C TYR A 315 -4.06 -10.67 -4.37
N GLN A 316 -3.92 -10.06 -5.54
CA GLN A 316 -2.68 -10.12 -6.33
C GLN A 316 -1.49 -9.49 -5.61
N ILE A 317 -1.72 -8.44 -4.82
CA ILE A 317 -0.68 -7.80 -4.02
C ILE A 317 -0.29 -8.69 -2.83
N LEU A 318 -1.28 -9.11 -2.03
CA LEU A 318 -1.03 -9.77 -0.74
C LEU A 318 -0.53 -11.22 -0.90
N ARG A 319 -0.91 -11.93 -1.98
CA ARG A 319 -0.46 -13.31 -2.24
C ARG A 319 1.05 -13.46 -2.45
N HIS A 320 1.77 -12.36 -2.64
CA HIS A 320 3.22 -12.35 -2.81
C HIS A 320 3.98 -12.25 -1.50
N ILE A 321 3.28 -12.23 -0.37
CA ILE A 321 3.84 -12.21 0.97
C ILE A 321 3.72 -13.61 1.57
N SER A 322 4.85 -14.26 1.83
CA SER A 322 4.91 -15.56 2.50
C SER A 322 4.28 -15.47 3.89
N GLY A 323 3.31 -16.35 4.18
CA GLY A 323 2.53 -16.33 5.43
C GLY A 323 1.24 -15.50 5.37
N PHE A 324 0.95 -14.82 4.25
CA PHE A 324 -0.31 -14.09 4.04
C PHE A 324 -1.30 -14.87 3.16
N GLU A 325 -1.11 -16.15 2.91
CA GLU A 325 -1.94 -16.93 1.98
C GLU A 325 -3.43 -16.86 2.33
N GLU A 326 -3.77 -17.02 3.61
CA GLU A 326 -5.15 -16.88 4.08
C GLU A 326 -5.58 -15.41 4.21
N ILE A 327 -4.70 -14.53 4.70
CA ILE A 327 -4.97 -13.09 4.84
C ILE A 327 -5.36 -12.48 3.49
N ALA A 328 -4.63 -12.83 2.43
CA ALA A 328 -4.89 -12.41 1.06
C ALA A 328 -6.27 -12.88 0.58
N CYS A 329 -6.66 -14.10 0.93
CA CYS A 329 -7.99 -14.64 0.61
C CYS A 329 -9.09 -13.87 1.35
N TRP A 330 -8.99 -13.71 2.68
CA TRP A 330 -10.03 -13.01 3.44
C TRP A 330 -10.18 -11.57 2.96
N ALA A 331 -9.06 -10.85 2.83
CA ALA A 331 -9.01 -9.48 2.34
C ALA A 331 -9.67 -9.36 0.95
N ALA A 332 -9.47 -10.33 0.05
CA ALA A 332 -10.05 -10.30 -1.30
C ALA A 332 -11.51 -10.76 -1.37
N TYR A 333 -11.98 -11.58 -0.42
CA TYR A 333 -13.33 -12.16 -0.45
C TYR A 333 -14.39 -11.30 0.23
N HIS A 334 -14.05 -10.09 0.71
CA HIS A 334 -15.00 -9.23 1.44
C HIS A 334 -16.25 -8.84 0.59
N HIS A 335 -16.18 -8.95 -0.73
CA HIS A 335 -17.30 -8.77 -1.65
C HIS A 335 -17.95 -10.05 -2.19
N GLU A 336 -17.49 -11.24 -1.77
CA GLU A 336 -18.13 -12.53 -2.08
C GLU A 336 -19.42 -12.72 -1.28
N GLU A 337 -20.50 -13.14 -1.91
CA GLU A 337 -21.79 -13.32 -1.23
C GLU A 337 -21.98 -14.81 -0.90
N PRO A 338 -22.45 -15.20 0.31
CA PRO A 338 -22.64 -16.61 0.69
C PRO A 338 -23.52 -17.43 -0.28
N ASP A 339 -24.39 -16.78 -1.03
CA ASP A 339 -25.23 -17.38 -2.08
C ASP A 339 -24.52 -17.60 -3.43
N GLY A 340 -23.26 -17.16 -3.58
CA GLY A 340 -22.43 -17.31 -4.77
C GLY A 340 -22.54 -16.18 -5.81
N HIS A 341 -23.38 -15.16 -5.59
CA HIS A 341 -23.55 -14.05 -6.55
C HIS A 341 -22.54 -12.90 -6.38
N GLY A 342 -21.58 -13.07 -5.46
CA GLY A 342 -20.54 -12.08 -5.19
C GLY A 342 -19.47 -12.01 -6.25
N TYR A 343 -18.43 -11.22 -5.97
CA TYR A 343 -17.32 -11.02 -6.90
C TYR A 343 -16.01 -10.90 -6.11
N PRO A 344 -14.84 -11.12 -6.77
CA PRO A 344 -14.64 -11.43 -8.19
C PRO A 344 -14.56 -12.92 -8.55
N PHE A 345 -14.65 -13.82 -7.58
CA PHE A 345 -14.45 -15.27 -7.71
C PHE A 345 -15.76 -16.08 -7.68
N HIS A 346 -16.87 -15.50 -7.26
CA HIS A 346 -18.19 -16.15 -7.18
C HIS A 346 -18.21 -17.33 -6.19
N LEU A 347 -17.70 -17.11 -4.98
CA LEU A 347 -17.58 -18.14 -3.95
C LEU A 347 -18.88 -18.30 -3.16
N SER A 348 -19.24 -19.55 -2.90
CA SER A 348 -20.33 -19.88 -1.98
C SER A 348 -19.88 -19.85 -0.52
N ALA A 349 -20.83 -19.86 0.43
CA ALA A 349 -20.56 -19.97 1.86
C ALA A 349 -19.60 -21.11 2.23
N ALA A 350 -19.75 -22.27 1.58
CA ALA A 350 -18.92 -23.46 1.85
C ALA A 350 -17.47 -23.32 1.35
N SER A 351 -17.22 -22.37 0.45
CA SER A 351 -15.90 -22.07 -0.12
C SER A 351 -15.21 -20.92 0.60
N MET A 352 -15.90 -20.26 1.53
CA MET A 352 -15.36 -19.15 2.32
C MET A 352 -15.09 -19.59 3.76
N SER A 353 -13.94 -19.18 4.30
CA SER A 353 -13.67 -19.38 5.72
C SER A 353 -14.61 -18.54 6.59
N LEU A 354 -14.62 -18.80 7.89
CA LEU A 354 -15.38 -17.98 8.84
C LEU A 354 -14.86 -16.53 8.84
N GLU A 355 -13.55 -16.33 8.77
CA GLU A 355 -12.86 -15.04 8.73
C GLU A 355 -13.29 -14.18 7.54
N ALA A 356 -13.36 -14.77 6.33
CA ALA A 356 -13.83 -14.08 5.13
C ALA A 356 -15.30 -13.62 5.28
N ARG A 357 -16.16 -14.49 5.83
CA ARG A 357 -17.57 -14.17 6.08
C ARG A 357 -17.72 -13.09 7.17
N ILE A 358 -16.85 -13.09 8.19
CA ILE A 358 -16.80 -12.03 9.21
C ILE A 358 -16.43 -10.69 8.55
N LEU A 359 -15.38 -10.68 7.74
CA LEU A 359 -14.89 -9.45 7.12
C LEU A 359 -15.94 -8.79 6.23
N ARG A 360 -16.68 -9.59 5.45
CA ARG A 360 -17.80 -9.08 4.67
C ARG A 360 -18.88 -8.41 5.52
N VAL A 361 -19.30 -9.06 6.61
CA VAL A 361 -20.30 -8.48 7.52
C VAL A 361 -19.76 -7.17 8.10
N ALA A 362 -18.49 -7.15 8.50
CA ALA A 362 -17.86 -5.97 9.06
C ALA A 362 -17.76 -4.81 8.06
N ASP A 363 -17.38 -5.07 6.80
CA ASP A 363 -17.30 -4.07 5.74
C ASP A 363 -18.66 -3.40 5.47
N ILE A 364 -19.70 -4.21 5.26
CA ILE A 364 -21.05 -3.72 5.03
C ILE A 364 -21.57 -2.94 6.25
N PHE A 365 -21.39 -3.50 7.45
CA PHE A 365 -21.82 -2.86 8.69
C PHE A 365 -21.16 -1.48 8.84
N GLN A 366 -19.84 -1.42 8.72
CA GLN A 366 -19.08 -0.18 8.85
C GLN A 366 -19.59 0.83 7.81
N ALA A 367 -19.76 0.43 6.55
CA ALA A 367 -20.23 1.30 5.48
C ALA A 367 -21.62 1.90 5.74
N LEU A 368 -22.50 1.16 6.43
CA LEU A 368 -23.81 1.63 6.85
C LEU A 368 -23.73 2.60 8.04
N ALA A 369 -22.90 2.27 9.03
CA ALA A 369 -22.76 2.99 10.30
C ALA A 369 -21.96 4.29 10.20
N GLN A 370 -21.00 4.39 9.28
CA GLN A 370 -20.15 5.57 9.16
C GLN A 370 -20.87 6.78 8.55
N ASP A 371 -20.50 7.97 9.03
CA ASP A 371 -20.86 9.22 8.37
C ASP A 371 -20.15 9.34 7.03
N ARG A 372 -20.88 9.79 6.01
CA ARG A 372 -20.35 10.19 4.72
C ARG A 372 -20.70 11.65 4.48
N PRO A 373 -19.92 12.41 3.68
CA PRO A 373 -20.15 13.84 3.42
C PRO A 373 -21.57 14.20 2.97
N TYR A 374 -22.31 13.27 2.36
CA TYR A 374 -23.67 13.44 1.88
C TYR A 374 -24.73 12.65 2.66
N ARG A 375 -24.35 11.87 3.69
CA ARG A 375 -25.28 11.01 4.44
C ARG A 375 -24.76 10.75 5.85
N ALA A 376 -25.56 11.06 6.86
CA ALA A 376 -25.28 10.63 8.23
C ALA A 376 -25.28 9.10 8.35
N GLY A 377 -24.43 8.57 9.22
CA GLY A 377 -24.39 7.17 9.59
C GLY A 377 -25.75 6.66 10.07
N LEU A 378 -26.07 5.41 9.78
CA LEU A 378 -27.31 4.80 10.26
C LEU A 378 -27.25 4.55 11.77
N SER A 379 -28.39 4.67 12.45
CA SER A 379 -28.50 4.23 13.84
C SER A 379 -28.35 2.70 13.95
N ALA A 380 -27.98 2.21 15.13
CA ALA A 380 -27.81 0.77 15.38
C ALA A 380 -29.03 -0.06 14.94
N ALA A 381 -30.25 0.42 15.20
CA ALA A 381 -31.48 -0.24 14.77
C ALA A 381 -31.60 -0.32 13.24
N GLN A 382 -31.30 0.78 12.53
CA GLN A 382 -31.35 0.83 11.07
C GLN A 382 -30.26 -0.04 10.42
N VAL A 383 -29.05 -0.08 10.99
CA VAL A 383 -27.97 -0.97 10.56
C VAL A 383 -28.44 -2.42 10.69
N LEU A 384 -28.96 -2.82 11.86
CA LEU A 384 -29.44 -4.18 12.10
C LEU A 384 -30.55 -4.57 11.13
N THR A 385 -31.55 -3.71 10.91
CA THR A 385 -32.63 -3.97 9.95
C THR A 385 -32.09 -4.20 8.54
N THR A 386 -31.17 -3.35 8.07
CA THR A 386 -30.57 -3.48 6.74
C THR A 386 -29.76 -4.78 6.60
N LEU A 387 -29.00 -5.14 7.63
CA LEU A 387 -28.23 -6.39 7.61
C LEU A 387 -29.14 -7.63 7.66
N GLN A 388 -30.25 -7.58 8.40
CA GLN A 388 -31.26 -8.64 8.40
C GLN A 388 -31.87 -8.85 7.02
N GLU A 389 -32.11 -7.77 6.26
CA GLU A 389 -32.54 -7.86 4.86
C GLU A 389 -31.47 -8.54 4.01
N PHE A 390 -30.19 -8.19 4.14
CA PHE A 390 -29.11 -8.87 3.41
C PHE A 390 -28.98 -10.35 3.77
N ALA A 391 -29.12 -10.71 5.05
CA ALA A 391 -29.10 -12.09 5.49
C ALA A 391 -30.28 -12.89 4.91
N ALA A 392 -31.48 -12.30 4.88
CA ALA A 392 -32.67 -12.92 4.30
C ALA A 392 -32.54 -13.21 2.79
N HIS A 393 -31.73 -12.41 2.08
CA HIS A 393 -31.41 -12.62 0.67
C HIS A 393 -30.15 -13.47 0.45
N GLY A 394 -29.58 -14.10 1.49
CA GLY A 394 -28.38 -14.94 1.37
C GLY A 394 -27.08 -14.16 1.12
N ARG A 395 -27.12 -12.83 1.22
CA ARG A 395 -25.99 -11.95 0.89
C ARG A 395 -24.98 -11.82 2.01
N ILE A 396 -25.32 -12.19 3.25
CA ILE A 396 -24.39 -12.26 4.38
C ILE A 396 -24.72 -13.46 5.26
N ASP A 397 -23.77 -13.84 6.11
CA ASP A 397 -23.95 -14.98 7.01
C ASP A 397 -24.88 -14.62 8.20
N PRO A 398 -25.99 -15.34 8.38
CA PRO A 398 -26.92 -15.08 9.48
C PRO A 398 -26.36 -15.42 10.87
N GLU A 399 -25.41 -16.35 10.99
CA GLU A 399 -24.79 -16.72 12.27
C GLU A 399 -23.88 -15.60 12.77
N ILE A 400 -23.12 -14.98 11.86
CA ILE A 400 -22.26 -13.83 12.17
C ILE A 400 -23.11 -12.61 12.52
N LEU A 401 -24.19 -12.37 11.76
CA LEU A 401 -25.14 -11.31 12.09
C LEU A 401 -25.76 -11.52 13.48
N ALA A 402 -26.06 -12.76 13.85
CA ALA A 402 -26.60 -13.06 15.18
C ALA A 402 -25.62 -12.69 16.29
N ILE A 403 -24.30 -12.85 16.10
CA ILE A 403 -23.27 -12.42 17.05
C ILE A 403 -23.30 -10.90 17.22
N ALA A 404 -23.37 -10.14 16.13
CA ALA A 404 -23.49 -8.68 16.18
C ALA A 404 -24.77 -8.24 16.90
N ALA A 405 -25.89 -8.91 16.61
CA ALA A 405 -27.21 -8.58 17.17
C ALA A 405 -27.31 -8.81 18.68
N GLN A 406 -26.50 -9.69 19.26
CA GLN A 406 -26.45 -9.91 20.72
C GLN A 406 -25.97 -8.68 21.49
N ASP A 407 -25.14 -7.84 20.87
CA ASP A 407 -24.60 -6.62 21.48
C ASP A 407 -24.32 -5.57 20.39
N MET A 408 -25.41 -4.94 19.93
CA MET A 408 -25.32 -3.88 18.92
C MET A 408 -24.53 -2.67 19.41
N SER A 409 -24.47 -2.42 20.73
CA SER A 409 -23.66 -1.33 21.27
C SER A 409 -22.17 -1.61 21.09
N GLY A 410 -21.73 -2.82 21.41
CA GLY A 410 -20.35 -3.28 21.18
C GLY A 410 -19.99 -3.32 19.70
N ALA A 411 -20.89 -3.84 18.85
CA ALA A 411 -20.68 -3.87 17.41
C ALA A 411 -20.53 -2.45 16.80
N MET A 412 -21.39 -1.50 17.20
CA MET A 412 -21.28 -0.10 16.77
C MET A 412 -19.97 0.54 17.25
N ALA A 413 -19.54 0.26 18.48
CA ALA A 413 -18.27 0.78 19.01
C ALA A 413 -17.06 0.22 18.25
N GLY A 414 -17.09 -1.05 17.84
CA GLY A 414 -16.05 -1.65 17.00
C GLY A 414 -16.01 -1.06 15.60
N ALA A 415 -17.17 -0.78 15.00
CA ALA A 415 -17.29 -0.22 13.66
C ALA A 415 -16.92 1.27 13.57
N LEU A 416 -17.04 2.02 14.67
CA LEU A 416 -16.84 3.46 14.73
C LEU A 416 -15.70 3.79 15.71
N PRO A 417 -14.43 3.57 15.33
CA PRO A 417 -13.31 3.83 16.21
C PRO A 417 -13.28 5.30 16.62
N VAL A 418 -13.13 5.53 17.93
CA VAL A 418 -12.98 6.86 18.51
C VAL A 418 -11.75 7.52 17.89
N ALA A 419 -11.84 8.79 17.51
CA ALA A 419 -10.71 9.53 16.97
C ALA A 419 -9.54 9.44 17.95
N SER A 420 -8.47 8.75 17.56
CA SER A 420 -7.21 8.77 18.29
C SER A 420 -6.64 10.17 18.08
N THR A 421 -6.55 10.97 19.14
CA THR A 421 -5.83 12.24 19.12
C THR A 421 -4.34 11.94 18.99
N HIS A 422 -3.81 11.97 17.77
CA HIS A 422 -2.37 11.89 17.50
C HIS A 422 -1.95 13.03 16.58
#